data_AF-A0A949S6S3-F1
#
_entry.id   AF-A0A949S6S3-F1
#
_cell.length_a   1.000
_cell.length_b   1.000
_cell.length_c   1.000
_cell.angle_alpha   90.00
_cell.angle_beta   90.00
_cell.angle_gamma   90.00
#
_symmetry.space_group_name_H-M   'P 1'
#
loop_
_entity.id
_entity.type
_entity.pdbx_description
1 polymer ?
#
loop_
_entity_poly.entity_id
_entity_poly.type
_entity_poly.pdbx_seq_one_letter_code
_entity_poly.pdbx_strand_id
1 'polypeptide(L)' 'MKHKHILKNSPEVNKSYRVEYNGKELYDAVIIQYDGGCWAKIRIENVLLPENEKMYFKGQEFDLKLGYYKLFELSNA' A
#
# COMPACT_ATOMS: atom_id res chain seq x y z
N MET A 1 -0.67 5.12 18.96
CA MET A 1 -0.46 3.67 18.76
C MET A 1 0.78 3.50 17.90
N LYS A 2 1.75 2.66 18.29
CA LYS A 2 2.97 2.43 17.50
C LYS A 2 2.66 1.38 16.43
N HIS A 3 2.53 1.79 15.17
CA HIS A 3 2.45 0.85 14.06
C HIS A 3 3.77 0.05 14.03
N LYS A 4 3.70 -1.28 14.04
CA LYS A 4 4.89 -2.13 13.92
C LYS A 4 5.24 -2.20 12.44
N HIS A 5 6.08 -1.26 11.98
CA HIS A 5 6.54 -1.18 10.59
C HIS A 5 7.46 -2.35 10.26
N ILE A 6 6.89 -3.47 9.80
CA ILE A 6 7.66 -4.59 9.26
C ILE A 6 7.80 -4.35 7.75
N LEU A 7 9.02 -4.09 7.30
CA LEU A 7 9.35 -4.08 5.87
C LEU A 7 9.29 -5.53 5.38
N LYS A 8 8.35 -5.83 4.48
CA LYS A 8 8.18 -7.17 3.93
C LYS A 8 8.62 -7.20 2.47
N ASN A 9 9.50 -8.14 2.13
CA ASN A 9 10.00 -8.28 0.75
C ASN A 9 8.92 -8.77 -0.23
N SER A 10 7.87 -9.43 0.28
CA SER A 10 6.73 -9.90 -0.50
C SER A 10 5.43 -9.49 0.19
N PRO A 11 4.51 -8.79 -0.50
CA PRO A 11 3.17 -8.54 0.02
C PRO A 11 2.36 -9.83 0.13
N GLU A 12 1.37 -9.83 1.02
CA GLU A 12 0.38 -10.90 1.14
C GLU A 12 -0.99 -10.39 0.68
N VAL A 13 -1.72 -11.24 -0.04
CA VAL A 13 -3.11 -10.96 -0.45
C VAL A 13 -4.00 -10.81 0.78
N ASN A 14 -4.96 -9.89 0.72
CA ASN A 14 -5.88 -9.51 1.79
C ASN A 14 -5.23 -8.84 3.02
N LYS A 15 -3.96 -8.42 2.92
CA LYS A 15 -3.31 -7.60 3.94
C LYS A 15 -3.29 -6.12 3.54
N SER A 16 -3.46 -5.25 4.53
CA SER A 16 -3.39 -3.80 4.38
C SER A 16 -1.97 -3.30 4.65
N TYR A 17 -1.50 -2.40 3.78
CA TYR A 17 -0.18 -1.81 3.84
C TYR A 17 -0.29 -0.30 3.70
N ARG A 18 0.59 0.41 4.40
CA ARG A 18 0.91 1.78 4.06
C ARG A 18 1.91 1.79 2.93
N VAL A 19 1.58 2.53 1.87
CA VAL A 19 2.41 2.65 0.67
C VAL A 19 3.19 3.95 0.71
N GLU A 20 4.52 3.82 0.63
CA GLU A 20 5.45 4.95 0.56
C GLU A 20 6.13 4.98 -0.82
N TYR A 21 6.23 6.18 -1.39
CA TYR A 21 7.02 6.46 -2.59
C TYR A 21 8.01 7.58 -2.31
N ASN A 22 9.30 7.36 -2.58
CA ASN A 22 10.37 8.34 -2.38
C ASN A 22 10.36 9.02 -0.99
N GLY A 23 10.13 8.26 0.09
CA GLY A 23 10.11 8.79 1.45
C GLY A 23 8.82 9.51 1.85
N LYS A 24 7.79 9.50 1.00
CA LYS A 24 6.47 10.08 1.30
C LYS A 24 5.41 8.99 1.38
N GLU A 25 4.68 8.97 2.49
CA GLU A 25 3.51 8.11 2.65
C GLU A 25 2.36 8.63 1.79
N LEU A 26 1.78 7.79 0.95
CA LEU A 26 0.77 8.19 -0.02
C LEU A 26 -0.65 7.86 0.45
N TYR A 27 -0.88 6.57 0.70
CA TYR A 27 -2.16 5.98 1.03
C TYR A 27 -1.96 4.64 1.75
N ASP A 28 -3.01 4.19 2.42
CA ASP A 28 -3.13 2.81 2.88
C ASP A 28 -3.93 2.01 1.85
N ALA A 29 -3.46 0.83 1.47
CA ALA A 29 -4.08 -0.02 0.47
C ALA A 29 -4.04 -1.50 0.87
N VAL A 30 -5.03 -2.25 0.44
CA VAL A 30 -5.08 -3.72 0.56
C VAL A 30 -4.57 -4.36 -0.73
N ILE A 31 -3.79 -5.42 -0.60
CA ILE A 31 -3.37 -6.25 -1.74
C ILE A 31 -4.54 -7.15 -2.12
N ILE A 32 -5.11 -6.97 -3.31
CA ILE A 32 -6.24 -7.78 -3.77
C ILE A 32 -5.80 -8.94 -4.67
N GLN A 33 -4.62 -8.84 -5.30
CA GLN A 33 -4.03 -9.93 -6.07
C GLN A 33 -2.50 -9.82 -6.07
N TYR A 34 -1.81 -10.95 -5.89
CA TYR A 34 -0.36 -11.07 -6.01
C TYR A 34 0.02 -12.49 -6.39
N ASP A 35 0.46 -12.68 -7.63
CA ASP A 35 0.85 -13.99 -8.20
C ASP A 35 2.37 -14.24 -8.12
N GLY A 36 3.09 -13.41 -7.35
CA GLY A 36 4.55 -13.36 -7.33
C GLY A 36 5.13 -12.41 -8.39
N GLY A 37 6.31 -11.87 -8.12
CA GLY A 37 7.04 -11.00 -9.05
C GLY A 37 7.01 -9.52 -8.66
N CYS A 38 7.14 -8.64 -9.67
CA CYS A 38 7.35 -7.20 -9.44
C CYS A 38 6.07 -6.36 -9.35
N TRP A 39 4.90 -6.96 -9.53
CA TRP A 39 3.61 -6.26 -9.57
C TRP A 39 2.61 -6.90 -8.62
N ALA A 40 1.76 -6.10 -8.01
CA ALA A 40 0.61 -6.55 -7.26
C ALA A 40 -0.58 -5.65 -7.57
N LYS A 41 -1.79 -6.20 -7.64
CA LYS A 41 -3.00 -5.39 -7.72
C LYS A 41 -3.41 -4.96 -6.32
N ILE A 42 -3.68 -3.67 -6.16
CA ILE A 42 -4.06 -3.09 -4.87
C ILE A 42 -5.41 -2.40 -4.96
N ARG A 43 -6.05 -2.19 -3.81
CA ARG A 43 -7.20 -1.31 -3.62
C ARG A 43 -6.93 -0.31 -2.51
N ILE A 44 -7.08 0.98 -2.79
CA ILE A 44 -6.88 2.03 -1.80
C ILE A 44 -8.00 2.00 -0.76
N GLU A 45 -7.63 1.97 0.52
CA GLU A 45 -8.59 2.01 1.64
C GLU A 45 -8.65 3.39 2.29
N ASN A 46 -7.54 4.13 2.30
CA ASN A 46 -7.42 5.45 2.91
C ASN A 46 -6.34 6.29 2.21
N VAL A 47 -6.62 7.55 1.91
CA VAL A 47 -5.62 8.49 1.38
C VAL A 47 -5.05 9.29 2.55
N LEU A 48 -3.73 9.35 2.70
CA LEU A 48 -3.11 9.86 3.93
C LEU A 48 -2.97 11.38 3.97
N LEU A 49 -2.72 12.01 2.82
CA LEU A 49 -2.47 13.44 2.71
C LEU A 49 -3.44 14.08 1.70
N PRO A 50 -4.00 15.28 1.98
CA PRO A 50 -4.91 15.96 1.07
C PRO A 50 -4.32 16.24 -0.32
N GLU A 51 -3.00 16.43 -0.41
CA GLU A 51 -2.32 16.64 -1.71
C GLU A 51 -2.43 15.42 -2.65
N ASN A 52 -2.60 14.23 -2.08
CA ASN A 52 -2.72 12.97 -2.81
C ASN A 52 -4.15 12.72 -3.31
N GLU A 53 -5.17 13.36 -2.73
CA GLU A 53 -6.58 13.15 -3.09
C GLU A 53 -6.92 13.56 -4.53
N LYS A 54 -6.07 14.38 -5.15
CA LYS A 54 -6.21 14.74 -6.59
C LYS A 54 -5.87 13.58 -7.53
N MET A 55 -5.05 12.63 -7.06
CA MET A 55 -4.56 11.50 -7.86
C MET A 55 -5.14 10.17 -7.38
N TYR A 56 -5.46 10.07 -6.10
CA TYR A 56 -5.87 8.84 -5.44
C TYR A 56 -7.22 9.01 -4.74
N PHE A 57 -8.05 7.97 -4.77
CA PHE A 57 -9.30 7.95 -4.03
C PHE A 57 -9.59 6.57 -3.43
N LYS A 58 -10.38 6.55 -2.35
CA LYS A 58 -10.79 5.31 -1.70
C LYS A 58 -11.58 4.40 -2.64
N GLY A 59 -11.23 3.13 -2.68
CA GLY A 59 -11.81 2.13 -3.56
C GLY A 59 -11.16 2.06 -4.94
N GLN A 60 -10.23 2.94 -5.27
CA GLN A 60 -9.46 2.86 -6.50
C GLN A 60 -8.61 1.60 -6.54
N GLU A 61 -8.63 0.90 -7.67
CA GLU A 61 -7.86 -0.32 -7.92
C GLU A 61 -6.89 -0.13 -9.08
N PHE A 62 -5.65 -0.59 -8.91
CA PHE A 62 -4.64 -0.57 -9.96
C PHE A 62 -3.47 -1.50 -9.65
N ASP A 63 -2.65 -1.77 -10.66
CA ASP A 63 -1.42 -2.54 -10.53
C ASP A 63 -0.28 -1.65 -10.02
N LEU A 64 0.29 -2.03 -8.87
CA LEU A 64 1.40 -1.36 -8.22
C LEU A 64 2.71 -2.10 -8.53
N LYS A 65 3.69 -1.39 -9.10
CA LYS A 65 5.03 -1.94 -9.34
C LYS A 65 5.87 -1.91 -8.07
N LEU A 66 5.89 -3.03 -7.34
CA LEU A 66 6.47 -3.16 -5.99
C LEU A 66 7.91 -2.63 -5.87
N GLY A 67 8.73 -2.75 -6.91
CA GLY A 67 10.13 -2.28 -6.89
C GLY A 67 10.32 -0.76 -6.70
N TYR A 68 9.27 0.05 -6.88
CA TYR A 68 9.33 1.51 -6.68
C TYR A 68 8.79 1.99 -5.33
N TYR A 69 8.11 1.11 -4.59
CA TYR A 69 7.38 1.50 -3.39
C TYR A 69 7.87 0.71 -2.19
N LYS A 70 7.76 1.31 -1.01
CA LYS A 70 7.90 0.57 0.25
C LYS A 70 6.52 0.26 0.80
N LEU A 71 6.35 -0.98 1.25
CA LEU A 71 5.14 -1.44 1.88
C LEU A 71 5.40 -1.67 3.37
N PHE A 72 4.62 -1.01 4.21
CA PHE A 72 4.63 -1.21 5.66
C PHE A 72 3.34 -1.89 6.08
N GLU A 73 3.43 -3.12 6.57
CA GLU A 73 2.25 -3.88 7.00
C GLU A 73 1.53 -3.14 8.15
N LEU A 74 0.23 -2.93 8.00
CA LEU A 74 -0.60 -2.37 9.05
C LEU A 74 -1.10 -3.51 9.92
N SER A 75 -0.61 -3.58 11.17
CA SER A 75 -1.18 -4.49 12.16
C SER A 75 -2.54 -3.95 12.60
N ASN A 76 -3.63 -4.60 12.19
CA ASN A 76 -4.89 -4.46 12.91
C ASN A 76 -4.67 -5.06 14.30
N ALA A 77 -4.70 -4.20 15.32
CA ALA A 77 -4.73 -4.60 16.71
C ALA A 77 -6.11 -5.17 17.07
#